data_AF-A0AAW5GGQ9-F1
#
_entry.id   AF-A0AAW5GGQ9-F1
#
_cell.length_a   1.000
_cell.length_b   1.000
_cell.length_c   1.000
_cell.angle_alpha   90.00
_cell.angle_beta   90.00
_cell.angle_gamma   90.00
#
_symmetry.space_group_name_H-M   'P 1'
#
loop_
_entity.id
_entity.type
_entity.pdbx_description
1 polymer ?
#
loop_
_entity_poly.entity_id
_entity_poly.type
_entity_poly.pdbx_seq_one_letter_code
_entity_poly.pdbx_strand_id
1 'polypeptide(L)'
;MAKSLDRETLARVAPKLAELSIDTLFNDIWKRETLSPRERSLITLGALTAQGRVQQLPWHINFAQQNGLTREEIVEVFTHLAFYAGWPAAVSALGCLEE
;
A
#
# COMPACT_ATOMS: atom_id res chain seq x y z
N MET A 1 13.02 17.27 -4.67
CA MET A 1 12.28 16.02 -4.40
C MET A 1 12.47 15.10 -5.60
N ALA A 2 12.71 13.80 -5.39
CA ALA A 2 12.75 12.84 -6.50
C ALA A 2 11.35 12.77 -7.14
N LYS A 3 11.29 12.79 -8.48
CA LYS A 3 10.03 12.71 -9.23
C LYS A 3 9.40 11.33 -9.00
N SER A 4 8.11 11.25 -8.64
CA SER A 4 7.43 9.97 -8.54
C SER A 4 7.38 9.32 -9.93
N LEU A 5 7.59 7.99 -9.97
CA LEU A 5 7.43 7.22 -11.20
C LEU A 5 5.98 6.76 -11.29
N ASP A 6 5.25 7.27 -12.28
CA ASP A 6 3.96 6.72 -12.69
C ASP A 6 4.16 5.52 -13.63
N ARG A 7 3.06 4.88 -14.05
CA ARG A 7 3.08 3.69 -14.90
C ARG A 7 3.85 3.93 -16.22
N GLU A 8 3.65 5.07 -16.86
CA GLU A 8 4.26 5.37 -18.17
C GLU A 8 5.75 5.66 -18.02
N THR A 9 6.12 6.47 -17.02
CA THR A 9 7.51 6.80 -16.74
C THR A 9 8.28 5.55 -16.28
N LEU A 10 7.65 4.69 -15.48
CA LEU A 10 8.23 3.40 -15.08
C LEU A 10 8.45 2.48 -16.28
N ALA A 11 7.48 2.37 -17.19
CA ALA A 11 7.62 1.55 -18.40
C ALA A 11 8.77 2.03 -19.30
N ARG A 12 9.03 3.34 -19.34
CA ARG A 12 10.17 3.90 -20.09
C ARG A 12 11.51 3.65 -19.39
N VAL A 13 11.58 3.78 -18.07
CA VAL A 13 12.83 3.68 -17.30
C VAL A 13 13.22 2.23 -17.02
N ALA A 14 12.24 1.40 -16.67
CA ALA A 14 12.43 -0.01 -16.31
C ALA A 14 11.28 -0.87 -16.90
N PRO A 15 11.31 -1.15 -18.23
CA PRO A 15 10.22 -1.83 -18.93
C PRO A 15 9.84 -3.18 -18.30
N LYS A 16 10.83 -3.98 -17.91
CA LYS A 16 10.56 -5.29 -17.30
C LYS A 16 9.88 -5.17 -15.94
N LEU A 17 10.22 -4.15 -15.15
CA LEU A 17 9.56 -3.93 -13.87
C LEU A 17 8.11 -3.48 -14.05
N ALA A 18 7.82 -2.66 -15.05
CA ALA A 18 6.46 -2.28 -15.40
C ALA A 18 5.63 -3.50 -15.85
N GLU A 19 6.20 -4.36 -16.70
CA GLU A 19 5.57 -5.62 -17.14
C GLU A 19 5.24 -6.51 -15.93
N LEU A 20 6.21 -6.81 -15.06
CA LEU A 20 6.01 -7.64 -13.86
C LEU A 20 4.95 -7.04 -12.91
N SER A 21 4.91 -5.72 -12.78
CA SER A 21 3.90 -5.03 -11.96
C SER A 21 2.50 -5.24 -12.53
N ILE A 22 2.33 -5.19 -13.85
CA ILE A 22 1.02 -5.38 -14.48
C ILE A 22 0.63 -6.86 -14.47
N ASP A 23 1.48 -7.72 -15.02
CA ASP A 23 1.11 -9.09 -15.35
C ASP A 23 1.14 -10.00 -14.13
N THR A 24 2.24 -9.98 -13.36
CA THR A 24 2.41 -10.86 -12.21
C THR A 24 1.73 -10.29 -10.98
N LEU A 25 1.93 -9.01 -10.67
CA LEU A 25 1.39 -8.44 -9.45
C LEU A 25 -0.13 -8.16 -9.58
N PHE A 26 -0.54 -7.22 -10.42
CA PHE A 26 -1.94 -6.77 -10.46
C PHE A 26 -2.88 -7.70 -11.25
N ASN A 27 -2.41 -8.39 -12.28
CA ASN A 27 -3.24 -9.29 -13.10
C ASN A 27 -3.27 -10.75 -12.62
N ASP A 28 -2.37 -11.17 -11.73
CA ASP A 28 -2.37 -12.50 -11.12
C ASP A 28 -2.49 -12.42 -9.59
N ILE A 29 -1.41 -12.05 -8.87
CA ILE A 29 -1.37 -12.16 -7.40
C ILE A 29 -2.52 -11.43 -6.70
N TRP A 30 -2.88 -10.22 -7.16
CA TRP A 30 -4.01 -9.45 -6.61
C TRP A 30 -5.40 -10.00 -6.97
N LYS A 31 -5.53 -10.87 -7.98
CA LYS A 31 -6.80 -11.47 -8.42
C LYS A 31 -7.08 -12.85 -7.83
N ARG A 32 -6.13 -13.45 -7.13
CA ARG A 32 -6.30 -14.78 -6.52
C ARG A 32 -7.39 -14.76 -5.43
N GLU A 33 -8.34 -15.69 -5.52
CA GLU A 33 -9.60 -15.70 -4.76
C GLU A 33 -9.48 -16.08 -3.27
N THR A 34 -8.36 -16.65 -2.84
CA THR A 34 -8.18 -17.10 -1.43
C THR A 34 -8.19 -15.96 -0.40
N LEU A 35 -7.81 -14.75 -0.84
CA LEU A 35 -7.93 -13.52 -0.04
C LEU A 35 -8.64 -12.48 -0.89
N SER A 36 -9.66 -11.86 -0.30
CA SER A 36 -10.39 -10.75 -0.92
C SER A 36 -9.46 -9.55 -1.19
N PRO A 37 -9.82 -8.67 -2.14
CA PRO A 37 -9.09 -7.41 -2.35
C PRO A 37 -8.96 -6.58 -1.06
N ARG A 38 -9.99 -6.60 -0.20
CA ARG A 38 -9.98 -5.95 1.11
C ARG A 38 -8.86 -6.52 1.99
N GLU A 39 -8.80 -7.83 2.16
CA GLU A 39 -7.76 -8.47 2.99
C GLU A 39 -6.36 -8.25 2.43
N ARG A 40 -6.18 -8.27 1.11
CA ARG A 40 -4.89 -7.96 0.46
C ARG A 40 -4.45 -6.52 0.72
N SER A 41 -5.37 -5.58 0.62
CA SER A 41 -5.11 -4.18 0.96
C SER A 41 -4.72 -4.02 2.42
N LEU A 42 -5.45 -4.65 3.34
CA LEU A 42 -5.13 -4.66 4.78
C LEU A 42 -3.70 -5.15 5.05
N ILE A 43 -3.31 -6.29 4.48
CA ILE A 43 -1.97 -6.88 4.64
C ILE A 43 -0.90 -5.97 4.03
N THR A 44 -1.18 -5.39 2.85
CA THR A 44 -0.24 -4.50 2.16
C THR A 44 0.01 -3.22 2.97
N LEU A 45 -1.04 -2.59 3.51
CA LEU A 45 -0.90 -1.44 4.40
C LEU A 45 -0.05 -1.80 5.63
N GLY A 46 -0.30 -2.95 6.24
CA GLY A 46 0.49 -3.40 7.39
C GLY A 46 1.95 -3.62 7.06
N ALA A 47 2.25 -4.28 5.95
CA ALA A 47 3.62 -4.53 5.50
C ALA A 47 4.38 -3.23 5.19
N LEU A 48 3.75 -2.30 4.46
CA LEU A 48 4.38 -1.02 4.11
C LEU A 48 4.68 -0.17 5.36
N THR A 49 3.74 -0.13 6.31
CA THR A 49 3.95 0.55 7.59
C THR A 49 5.08 -0.10 8.39
N ALA A 50 5.06 -1.43 8.53
CA ALA A 50 6.09 -2.16 9.28
C ALA A 50 7.51 -2.00 8.67
N GLN A 51 7.59 -1.84 7.35
CA GLN A 51 8.85 -1.61 6.64
C GLN A 51 9.24 -0.13 6.51
N GLY A 52 8.45 0.80 7.06
CA GLY A 52 8.70 2.24 6.94
C GLY A 52 8.60 2.79 5.52
N ARG A 53 7.87 2.10 4.62
CA ARG A 53 7.71 2.47 3.20
C ARG A 53 6.59 3.50 3.00
N VAL A 54 6.63 4.57 3.78
CA VAL A 54 5.56 5.58 3.89
C VAL A 54 5.23 6.28 2.58
N GLN A 55 6.19 6.39 1.67
CA GLN A 55 6.02 6.99 0.34
C GLN A 55 5.03 6.22 -0.55
N GLN A 56 4.78 4.94 -0.26
CA GLN A 56 3.82 4.10 -0.98
C GLN A 56 2.42 4.15 -0.35
N LEU A 57 2.31 4.58 0.90
CA LEU A 57 1.04 4.53 1.65
C LEU A 57 -0.08 5.36 1.02
N PRO A 58 0.12 6.60 0.52
CA PRO A 58 -1.00 7.39 -0.02
C PRO A 58 -1.78 6.66 -1.12
N TRP A 59 -1.08 6.04 -2.07
CA TRP A 59 -1.72 5.28 -3.15
C TRP A 59 -2.42 4.02 -2.61
N HIS A 60 -1.76 3.27 -1.72
CA HIS A 60 -2.32 2.04 -1.14
C HIS A 60 -3.47 2.29 -0.17
N ILE A 61 -3.52 3.43 0.52
CA ILE A 61 -4.64 3.85 1.36
C ILE A 61 -5.88 4.08 0.49
N ASN A 62 -5.74 4.86 -0.59
CA ASN A 62 -6.84 5.09 -1.52
C ASN A 62 -7.33 3.77 -2.15
N PHE A 63 -6.39 2.91 -2.56
CA PHE A 63 -6.72 1.59 -3.10
C PHE A 63 -7.38 0.66 -2.06
N ALA A 64 -6.98 0.74 -0.79
CA ALA A 64 -7.62 0.02 0.30
C ALA A 64 -9.08 0.44 0.52
N GLN A 65 -9.35 1.74 0.43
CA GLN A 65 -10.71 2.29 0.54
C GLN A 65 -11.59 1.84 -0.63
N GLN A 66 -11.06 1.88 -1.86
CA GLN A 66 -11.76 1.34 -3.04
C GLN A 66 -12.06 -0.16 -2.89
N ASN A 67 -11.18 -0.91 -2.23
CA ASN A 67 -11.37 -2.33 -1.91
C ASN A 67 -12.23 -2.58 -0.65
N GLY A 68 -12.80 -1.53 -0.05
CA GLY A 68 -13.79 -1.65 1.03
C GLY A 68 -13.26 -1.58 2.45
N LEU A 69 -12.01 -1.13 2.69
CA LEU A 69 -11.60 -0.73 4.03
C LEU A 69 -12.19 0.63 4.38
N THR A 70 -12.74 0.78 5.59
CA THR A 70 -13.14 2.09 6.08
C THR A 70 -11.93 2.88 6.58
N ARG A 71 -12.10 4.20 6.74
CA ARG A 71 -11.05 5.05 7.31
C ARG A 71 -10.72 4.63 8.74
N GLU A 72 -11.73 4.30 9.53
CA GLU A 72 -11.60 3.86 10.92
C GLU A 72 -10.81 2.55 11.01
N GLU A 73 -11.06 1.59 10.10
CA GLU A 73 -10.30 0.35 10.03
C GLU A 73 -8.83 0.60 9.69
N ILE A 74 -8.52 1.53 8.79
CA ILE A 74 -7.14 1.90 8.44
C ILE A 74 -6.43 2.57 9.62
N VAL A 75 -7.11 3.48 10.33
CA VAL A 75 -6.60 4.10 11.56
C VAL A 75 -6.29 3.04 12.61
N GLU A 76 -7.18 2.06 12.79
CA GLU A 76 -7.00 0.98 13.75
C GLU A 76 -5.79 0.11 13.38
N VAL A 77 -5.58 -0.21 12.10
CA VAL A 77 -4.42 -0.96 11.62
C VAL A 77 -3.11 -0.27 11.96
N PHE A 78 -3.00 1.02 11.65
CA PHE A 78 -1.78 1.78 11.95
C PHE A 78 -1.55 1.93 13.45
N THR A 79 -2.63 2.13 14.22
CA THR A 79 -2.57 2.18 15.69
C THR A 79 -2.10 0.85 16.27
N HIS A 80 -2.65 -0.27 15.80
CA HIS A 80 -2.25 -1.60 16.24
C HIS A 80 -0.77 -1.89 15.92
N LEU A 81 -0.27 -1.41 14.78
CA LEU A 81 1.13 -1.57 14.38
C LEU A 81 2.09 -0.74 15.22
N ALA A 82 1.64 0.23 16.03
CA ALA A 82 2.52 0.92 16.98
C ALA A 82 3.18 -0.07 17.96
N PHE A 83 2.50 -1.17 18.29
CA PHE A 83 2.98 -2.21 19.21
C PHE A 83 3.94 -3.21 18.56
N TYR A 84 3.84 -3.42 17.24
CA TYR A 84 4.62 -4.45 16.53
C TYR A 84 5.72 -3.88 15.63
N ALA A 85 5.53 -2.67 15.11
CA ALA A 85 6.46 -1.95 14.24
C ALA A 85 7.03 -0.69 14.89
N GLY A 86 6.57 -0.34 16.10
CA GLY A 86 7.01 0.82 16.86
C GLY A 86 6.19 2.09 16.56
N TRP A 87 6.12 2.95 17.57
CA TRP A 87 5.39 4.23 17.52
C TRP A 87 5.76 5.12 16.31
N PRO A 88 7.06 5.27 15.93
CA PRO A 88 7.43 6.08 14.77
C PRO A 88 6.83 5.59 13.45
N ALA A 89 6.72 4.27 13.25
CA ALA A 89 6.14 3.70 12.05
C ALA A 89 4.63 4.00 11.96
N ALA A 90 3.91 3.79 13.06
CA ALA A 90 2.48 4.09 13.16
C ALA A 90 2.17 5.57 12.94
N VAL A 91 2.90 6.47 13.61
CA VAL A 91 2.73 7.93 13.46
C VAL A 91 3.01 8.37 12.02
N SER A 92 4.07 7.86 11.39
CA SER A 92 4.40 8.21 10.01
C SER A 92 3.35 7.72 9.02
N ALA A 93 2.76 6.54 9.26
CA ALA A 93 1.66 6.01 8.46
C ALA A 93 0.37 6.80 8.64
N LEU A 94 0.01 7.15 9.88
CA LEU A 94 -1.14 8.02 10.18
C LEU A 94 -0.99 9.39 9.53
N GLY A 95 0.23 9.95 9.47
CA GLY A 95 0.51 11.21 8.76
C GLY A 95 0.29 11.15 7.25
N CYS A 96 0.07 9.96 6.67
CA CYS A 96 -0.28 9.79 5.25
C CYS A 96 -1.81 9.73 5.00
N LEU A 97 -2.62 9.75 6.06
CA LEU A 97 -4.06 9.94 5.93
C LEU A 97 -4.34 11.42 5.72
N GLU A 98 -4.79 11.81 4.52
CA GLU A 98 -5.38 13.14 4.29
C GLU A 98 -6.53 13.35 5.28
N GLU A 99 -6.80 14.60 5.68
CA GLU A 99 -7.91 14.95 6.60
C GLU A 99 -9.25 14.42 6.10
#